data_AF-A0A839UWY0-F1
#
_entry.id   AF-A0A839UWY0-F1
#
_cell.length_a   1.000
_cell.length_b   1.000
_cell.length_c   1.000
_cell.angle_alpha   90.00
_cell.angle_beta   90.00
_cell.angle_gamma   90.00
#
_symmetry.space_group_name_H-M   'P 1'
#
loop_
_entity.id
_entity.type
_entity.pdbx_description
1 polymer ?
#
loop_
_entity_poly.entity_id
_entity_poly.type
_entity_poly.pdbx_seq_one_letter_code
_entity_poly.pdbx_strand_id
1 'polypeptide(L)'
;MGVELFLLDRRTVLLSLGGQTHEVGILRHAGKLTEQLAATQAVLAKASQIPSPVAVVVARPGEYPLIDAPSGPVRAHTVLGWEPGRVSVTDLEWDYLPIHGFAVYDPSRDIYVLHELDSGALRPIDANRAQSVGLVADGRLVGRGQPTIVACKAVRAFMTGYAEAEILLEDGRQTALVVRTPGAVPDPVWFVGRRPAEAEVYPG
;
A
#
# COMPACT_ATOMS: atom_id res chain seq x y z
N MET A 1 -22.40 -2.47 5.84
CA MET A 1 -21.13 -2.29 5.09
C MET A 1 -20.27 -3.53 5.27
N GLY A 2 -19.52 -3.94 4.24
CA GLY A 2 -18.52 -5.00 4.37
C GLY A 2 -17.13 -4.39 4.37
N VAL A 3 -16.20 -4.99 5.09
CA VAL A 3 -14.78 -4.64 5.02
C VAL A 3 -14.15 -5.51 3.92
N GLU A 4 -13.40 -4.89 3.00
CA GLU A 4 -12.68 -5.58 1.92
C GLU A 4 -11.28 -5.97 2.41
N LEU A 5 -11.06 -7.22 2.83
CA LEU A 5 -9.72 -7.63 3.25
C LEU A 5 -8.86 -7.95 2.03
N PHE A 6 -7.61 -7.51 2.05
CA PHE A 6 -6.61 -7.94 1.09
C PHE A 6 -5.51 -8.75 1.78
N LEU A 7 -5.26 -9.94 1.27
CA LEU A 7 -4.34 -10.93 1.81
C LEU A 7 -3.08 -11.02 0.94
N LEU A 8 -1.92 -11.09 1.59
CA LEU A 8 -0.66 -11.25 0.89
C LEU A 8 -0.53 -12.70 0.35
N ASP A 9 -0.64 -12.86 -0.96
CA ASP A 9 -0.20 -14.06 -1.69
C ASP A 9 1.30 -13.95 -1.94
N ARG A 10 2.03 -14.83 -1.27
CA ARG A 10 3.50 -14.80 -1.24
C ARG A 10 4.14 -15.57 -2.39
N ARG A 11 3.37 -15.86 -3.46
CA ARG A 11 3.96 -16.22 -4.76
C ARG A 11 4.65 -15.00 -5.37
N THR A 12 5.89 -15.22 -5.76
CA THR A 12 6.72 -14.19 -6.39
C THR A 12 6.30 -13.95 -7.84
N VAL A 13 6.19 -12.68 -8.21
CA VAL A 13 6.10 -12.25 -9.61
C VAL A 13 7.26 -11.32 -9.94
N LEU A 14 7.58 -11.24 -11.22
CA LEU A 14 8.65 -10.39 -11.73
C LEU A 14 8.09 -9.01 -12.10
N LEU A 15 8.63 -7.97 -11.47
CA LEU A 15 8.33 -6.58 -11.74
C LEU A 15 9.55 -5.90 -12.38
N SER A 16 9.38 -5.38 -13.58
CA SER A 16 10.35 -4.56 -14.31
C SER A 16 10.17 -3.09 -13.97
N LEU A 17 11.21 -2.47 -13.43
CA LEU A 17 11.30 -1.05 -13.10
C LEU A 17 12.65 -0.51 -13.54
N GLY A 18 12.68 0.55 -14.35
CA GLY A 18 13.93 1.15 -14.79
C GLY A 18 14.88 0.18 -15.53
N GLY A 19 14.31 -0.81 -16.23
CA GLY A 19 15.07 -1.84 -16.94
C GLY A 19 15.63 -2.96 -16.05
N GLN A 20 15.36 -2.95 -14.75
CA GLN A 20 15.74 -4.01 -13.81
C GLN A 20 14.53 -4.84 -13.40
N THR A 21 14.75 -6.12 -13.13
CA THR A 21 13.70 -7.04 -12.70
C THR A 21 13.82 -7.31 -11.20
N HIS A 22 12.71 -7.18 -10.50
CA HIS A 22 12.59 -7.37 -9.06
C HIS A 22 11.52 -8.41 -8.76
N GLU A 23 11.80 -9.22 -7.74
CA GLU A 23 10.84 -10.16 -7.17
C GLU A 23 9.91 -9.41 -6.20
N VAL A 24 8.60 -9.48 -6.45
CA VAL A 24 7.56 -8.86 -5.61
C VAL A 24 6.43 -9.84 -5.31
N GLY A 25 5.65 -9.59 -4.25
CA GLY A 25 4.50 -10.42 -3.91
C GLY A 25 3.24 -10.04 -4.69
N ILE A 26 2.15 -10.78 -4.46
CA ILE A 26 0.81 -10.43 -4.96
C ILE A 26 -0.11 -10.17 -3.77
N LEU A 27 -0.93 -9.14 -3.83
CA LEU A 27 -1.94 -8.86 -2.83
C LEU A 27 -3.33 -9.20 -3.40
N ARG A 28 -4.02 -10.18 -2.80
CA ARG A 28 -5.31 -10.70 -3.26
C ARG A 28 -6.47 -10.13 -2.46
N HIS A 29 -7.56 -9.81 -3.14
CA HIS A 29 -8.81 -9.47 -2.48
C HIS A 29 -9.51 -10.73 -1.92
N ALA A 30 -9.93 -10.64 -0.66
CA ALA A 30 -10.79 -11.59 0.03
C ALA A 30 -12.07 -10.84 0.48
N GLY A 31 -13.19 -11.13 -0.19
CA GLY A 31 -14.48 -10.50 0.10
C GLY A 31 -15.06 -10.87 1.49
N LYS A 32 -16.09 -10.11 1.91
CA LYS A 32 -16.79 -10.13 3.23
C LYS A 32 -16.57 -11.40 4.06
N LEU A 33 -15.73 -11.24 5.08
CA LEU A 33 -15.43 -12.19 6.16
C LEU A 33 -16.64 -12.44 7.09
N THR A 34 -17.71 -13.03 6.59
CA THR A 34 -18.78 -13.59 7.44
C THR A 34 -18.74 -15.12 7.54
N GLU A 35 -17.73 -15.79 6.98
CA GLU A 35 -17.60 -17.24 7.10
C GLU A 35 -16.21 -17.66 7.63
N GLN A 36 -16.25 -18.28 8.82
CA GLN A 36 -15.18 -18.95 9.58
C GLN A 36 -13.91 -18.15 9.93
N LEU A 37 -13.97 -17.48 11.09
CA LEU A 37 -12.82 -16.96 11.85
C LEU A 37 -11.65 -17.96 11.96
N ALA A 38 -11.92 -19.25 12.15
CA ALA A 38 -10.88 -20.27 12.31
C ALA A 38 -10.07 -20.53 11.02
N ALA A 39 -10.73 -20.60 9.86
CA ALA A 39 -10.07 -20.77 8.57
C ALA A 39 -9.23 -19.54 8.21
N THR A 40 -9.77 -18.35 8.50
CA THR A 40 -9.06 -17.08 8.29
C THR A 40 -7.83 -16.96 9.18
N GLN A 41 -7.94 -17.31 10.47
CA GLN A 41 -6.81 -17.30 11.40
C GLN A 41 -5.72 -18.29 10.98
N ALA A 42 -6.08 -19.49 10.50
CA ALA A 42 -5.10 -20.46 10.00
C ALA A 42 -4.35 -19.92 8.76
N VAL A 43 -5.05 -19.23 7.86
CA VAL A 43 -4.43 -18.60 6.67
C VAL A 43 -3.48 -17.47 7.07
N LEU A 44 -3.90 -16.59 7.99
CA LEU A 44 -3.05 -15.50 8.50
C LEU A 44 -1.83 -16.04 9.27
N ALA A 45 -2.02 -17.07 10.10
CA ALA A 45 -0.94 -17.70 10.86
C ALA A 45 0.07 -18.42 9.97
N LYS A 46 -0.37 -18.97 8.83
CA LYS A 46 0.55 -19.53 7.83
C LYS A 46 1.25 -18.42 7.04
N ALA A 47 0.54 -17.34 6.69
CA ALA A 47 1.11 -16.21 5.97
C ALA A 47 2.22 -15.52 6.78
N SER A 48 2.09 -15.41 8.10
CA SER A 48 3.11 -14.79 8.97
C SER A 48 4.43 -15.54 9.05
N GLN A 49 4.50 -16.81 8.64
CA GLN A 49 5.71 -17.64 8.72
C GLN A 49 6.70 -17.41 7.56
N ILE A 50 6.27 -16.73 6.50
CA ILE A 50 7.10 -16.46 5.32
C ILE A 50 7.77 -15.08 5.52
N PRO A 51 8.87 -14.73 4.82
CA PRO A 51 9.36 -13.35 4.78
C PRO A 51 8.42 -12.43 3.99
N SER A 52 8.27 -11.19 4.42
CA SER A 52 7.48 -10.19 3.70
C SER A 52 8.28 -9.62 2.50
N PRO A 53 7.67 -9.44 1.32
CA PRO A 53 8.34 -8.81 0.19
C PRO A 53 8.49 -7.30 0.43
N VAL A 54 9.25 -6.64 -0.46
CA VAL A 54 9.47 -5.18 -0.45
C VAL A 54 8.29 -4.41 -1.05
N ALA A 55 7.59 -5.01 -2.01
CA ALA A 55 6.41 -4.46 -2.66
C ALA A 55 5.46 -5.58 -3.11
N VAL A 56 4.23 -5.21 -3.45
CA VAL A 56 3.18 -6.16 -3.85
C VAL A 56 2.35 -5.63 -5.02
N VAL A 57 1.99 -6.52 -5.95
CA VAL A 57 1.04 -6.24 -7.04
C VAL A 57 -0.37 -6.56 -6.56
N VAL A 58 -1.27 -5.59 -6.59
CA VAL A 58 -2.68 -5.77 -6.21
C VAL A 58 -3.42 -6.50 -7.33
N ALA A 59 -3.98 -7.67 -7.04
CA ALA A 59 -4.76 -8.48 -7.98
C ALA A 59 -6.18 -7.93 -8.20
N ARG A 60 -6.31 -6.62 -8.40
CA ARG A 60 -7.53 -5.88 -8.73
C ARG A 60 -7.20 -4.87 -9.83
N PRO A 61 -7.19 -5.30 -11.11
CA PRO A 61 -6.78 -4.42 -12.20
C PRO A 61 -7.81 -3.32 -12.45
N GLY A 62 -7.31 -2.11 -12.73
CA GLY A 62 -8.05 -1.04 -13.40
C GLY A 62 -7.71 -0.98 -14.89
N GLU A 63 -8.42 -0.13 -15.63
CA GLU A 63 -8.19 0.10 -17.05
C GLU A 63 -7.72 1.54 -17.28
N TYR A 64 -6.55 1.70 -17.91
CA TYR A 64 -5.93 3.01 -18.12
C TYR A 64 -5.33 3.11 -19.53
N PRO A 65 -5.37 4.28 -20.19
CA PRO A 65 -4.69 4.47 -21.47
C PRO A 65 -3.17 4.46 -21.31
N LEU A 66 -2.44 3.98 -22.33
CA LEU A 66 -0.97 4.13 -22.42
C LEU A 66 -0.63 5.44 -23.14
N ILE A 67 0.42 6.14 -22.70
CA ILE A 67 0.90 7.36 -23.40
C ILE A 67 1.37 7.03 -24.82
N ASP A 68 2.15 5.95 -24.98
CA ASP A 68 2.83 5.64 -26.24
C ASP A 68 2.04 4.71 -27.18
N ALA A 69 0.86 4.24 -26.76
CA ALA A 69 0.06 3.27 -27.50
C ALA A 69 -1.45 3.59 -27.41
N PRO A 70 -2.02 4.30 -28.39
CA PRO A 70 -3.43 4.71 -28.38
C PRO A 70 -4.40 3.57 -28.71
N SER A 71 -3.97 2.30 -28.70
CA SER A 71 -4.76 1.12 -29.06
C SER A 71 -5.88 0.76 -28.06
N GLY A 72 -6.23 1.68 -27.16
CA GLY A 72 -7.22 1.49 -26.11
C GLY A 72 -6.59 1.32 -24.72
N PRO A 73 -7.43 1.32 -23.67
CA PRO A 73 -6.95 1.15 -22.30
C PRO A 73 -6.39 -0.26 -22.08
N VAL A 74 -5.38 -0.35 -21.22
CA VAL A 74 -4.76 -1.61 -20.79
C VAL A 74 -5.11 -1.92 -19.35
N ARG A 75 -5.10 -3.22 -19.03
CA ARG A 75 -5.25 -3.67 -17.64
C ARG A 75 -3.98 -3.36 -16.86
N ALA A 76 -4.13 -2.62 -15.78
CA ALA A 76 -3.03 -2.24 -14.92
C ALA A 76 -3.36 -2.53 -13.45
N HIS A 77 -2.39 -3.09 -12.74
CA HIS A 77 -2.50 -3.50 -11.35
C HIS A 77 -1.79 -2.48 -10.46
N THR A 78 -2.44 -1.99 -9.40
CA THR A 78 -1.76 -1.12 -8.44
C THR A 78 -0.56 -1.84 -7.82
N VAL A 79 0.57 -1.16 -7.65
CA VAL A 79 1.74 -1.67 -6.93
C VAL A 79 1.90 -0.86 -5.66
N LEU A 80 1.95 -1.55 -4.52
CA LEU A 80 2.09 -0.95 -3.20
C LEU A 80 3.45 -1.27 -2.59
N GLY A 81 4.02 -0.31 -1.87
CA GLY A 81 5.11 -0.60 -0.95
C GLY A 81 4.64 -1.53 0.16
N TRP A 82 5.53 -2.36 0.69
CA TRP A 82 5.19 -3.33 1.72
C TRP A 82 6.12 -3.24 2.92
N GLU A 83 5.55 -3.34 4.11
CA GLU A 83 6.28 -3.24 5.37
C GLU A 83 6.70 -4.63 5.88
N PRO A 84 7.92 -4.79 6.42
CA PRO A 84 8.35 -6.03 7.03
C PRO A 84 7.38 -6.52 8.11
N GLY A 85 7.07 -7.82 8.12
CA GLY A 85 6.16 -8.43 9.10
C GLY A 85 4.67 -8.27 8.79
N ARG A 86 4.29 -7.40 7.85
CA ARG A 86 2.89 -7.23 7.45
C ARG A 86 2.37 -8.43 6.65
N VAL A 87 1.17 -8.91 6.97
CA VAL A 87 0.55 -10.11 6.35
C VAL A 87 -0.75 -9.82 5.59
N SER A 88 -1.44 -8.73 5.90
CA SER A 88 -2.73 -8.35 5.31
C SER A 88 -2.96 -6.85 5.42
N VAL A 89 -3.90 -6.35 4.61
CA VAL A 89 -4.41 -4.97 4.67
C VAL A 89 -5.94 -4.93 4.60
N THR A 90 -6.59 -4.07 5.37
CA THR A 90 -8.06 -4.04 5.53
C THR A 90 -8.82 -3.26 4.46
N ASP A 91 -8.13 -2.44 3.67
CA ASP A 91 -8.62 -1.79 2.45
C ASP A 91 -7.39 -1.25 1.69
N LEU A 92 -7.51 -0.98 0.39
CA LEU A 92 -6.53 -0.23 -0.39
C LEU A 92 -6.41 1.23 0.09
N GLU A 93 -7.49 1.81 0.60
CA GLU A 93 -7.53 3.22 1.04
C GLU A 93 -7.21 3.40 2.53
N TRP A 94 -7.20 2.31 3.31
CA TRP A 94 -7.06 2.37 4.77
C TRP A 94 -5.67 2.08 5.29
N ASP A 95 -4.75 1.63 4.44
CA ASP A 95 -3.50 1.09 4.93
C ASP A 95 -2.24 1.91 4.67
N TYR A 96 -2.42 3.19 4.34
CA TYR A 96 -1.40 4.24 4.18
C TYR A 96 -0.13 3.83 3.41
N LEU A 97 -0.10 2.64 2.81
CA LEU A 97 1.03 2.16 2.05
C LEU A 97 1.19 3.07 0.83
N PRO A 98 2.42 3.43 0.47
CA PRO A 98 2.67 4.25 -0.69
C PRO A 98 2.34 3.45 -1.95
N ILE A 99 1.62 4.08 -2.87
CA ILE A 99 1.45 3.56 -4.23
C ILE A 99 2.74 3.84 -4.99
N HIS A 100 3.39 2.80 -5.50
CA HIS A 100 4.60 2.92 -6.32
C HIS A 100 4.27 3.14 -7.79
N GLY A 101 3.08 2.75 -8.23
CA GLY A 101 2.61 2.92 -9.60
C GLY A 101 1.65 1.82 -10.00
N PHE A 102 1.61 1.55 -11.31
CA PHE A 102 0.71 0.59 -11.94
C PHE A 102 1.50 -0.40 -12.79
N ALA A 103 1.38 -1.68 -12.47
CA ALA A 103 1.99 -2.80 -13.16
C ALA A 103 1.12 -3.24 -14.34
N VAL A 104 1.66 -3.18 -15.56
CA VAL A 104 1.03 -3.70 -16.78
C VAL A 104 1.75 -4.98 -17.18
N TYR A 105 1.00 -6.06 -17.46
CA TYR A 105 1.60 -7.35 -17.81
C TYR A 105 2.13 -7.34 -19.26
N ASP A 106 3.38 -7.76 -19.42
CA ASP A 106 4.02 -8.01 -20.71
C ASP A 106 4.09 -9.53 -20.96
N PRO A 107 3.20 -10.07 -21.80
CA PRO A 107 3.12 -11.51 -22.04
C PRO A 107 4.33 -12.06 -22.81
N SER A 108 5.10 -11.22 -23.51
CA SER A 108 6.25 -11.67 -24.28
C SER A 108 7.44 -12.06 -23.40
N ARG A 109 7.51 -11.47 -22.21
CA ARG A 109 8.59 -11.67 -21.23
C ARG A 109 8.13 -12.34 -19.94
N ASP A 110 6.82 -12.55 -19.78
CA ASP A 110 6.20 -13.03 -18.54
C ASP A 110 6.57 -12.18 -17.30
N ILE A 111 6.50 -10.85 -17.48
CA ILE A 111 6.82 -9.88 -16.42
C ILE A 111 5.76 -8.79 -16.35
N TYR A 112 5.67 -8.12 -15.21
CA TYR A 112 4.94 -6.86 -15.09
C TYR A 112 5.89 -5.69 -15.31
N VAL A 113 5.47 -4.65 -16.03
CA VAL A 113 6.23 -3.40 -16.22
C VAL A 113 5.58 -2.29 -15.39
N LEU A 114 6.36 -1.63 -14.54
CA LEU A 114 5.86 -0.55 -13.70
C LEU A 114 5.71 0.75 -14.50
N HIS A 115 4.53 1.36 -14.38
CA HIS A 115 4.16 2.63 -14.97
C HIS A 115 3.77 3.62 -13.88
N GLU A 116 3.99 4.91 -14.12
CA GLU A 116 3.38 6.00 -13.36
C GLU A 116 2.16 6.53 -14.11
N LEU A 117 1.23 7.13 -13.38
CA LEU A 117 0.10 7.83 -13.98
C LEU A 117 0.49 9.30 -14.20
N ASP A 118 0.60 9.71 -15.45
CA ASP A 118 0.88 11.08 -15.86
C ASP A 118 -0.29 11.59 -16.70
N SER A 119 -0.93 12.67 -16.23
CA SER A 119 -2.03 13.33 -16.95
C SER A 119 -3.18 12.38 -17.36
N GLY A 120 -3.44 11.34 -16.56
CA GLY A 120 -4.49 10.35 -16.78
C GLY A 120 -4.10 9.15 -17.68
N ALA A 121 -2.85 9.09 -18.13
CA ALA A 121 -2.32 7.98 -18.92
C ALA A 121 -1.08 7.36 -18.28
N LEU A 122 -0.82 6.10 -18.58
CA LEU A 122 0.30 5.35 -18.04
C LEU A 122 1.56 5.60 -18.87
N ARG A 123 2.63 6.01 -18.18
CA ARG A 123 3.99 6.14 -18.71
C ARG A 123 4.90 5.11 -18.04
N PRO A 124 5.69 4.31 -18.78
CA PRO A 124 6.64 3.40 -18.15
C PRO A 124 7.67 4.18 -17.32
N ILE A 125 8.01 3.66 -16.14
CA ILE A 125 9.01 4.29 -15.27
C ILE A 125 10.40 3.83 -15.71
N ASP A 126 11.17 4.74 -16.32
CA ASP A 126 12.57 4.52 -16.66
C ASP A 126 13.51 4.61 -15.44
N ALA A 127 14.80 4.32 -15.64
CA ALA A 127 15.78 4.28 -14.56
C ALA A 127 15.97 5.65 -13.87
N ASN A 128 16.02 6.73 -14.66
CA ASN A 128 16.20 8.09 -14.15
C ASN A 128 14.99 8.48 -13.30
N ARG A 129 13.79 8.20 -13.80
CA ARG A 129 12.54 8.47 -13.10
C ARG A 129 12.45 7.65 -11.82
N ALA A 130 12.71 6.35 -11.88
CA ALA A 130 12.70 5.46 -10.72
C ALA A 130 13.62 5.94 -9.59
N GLN A 131 14.81 6.46 -9.93
CA GLN A 131 15.73 7.04 -8.96
C GLN A 131 15.24 8.40 -8.45
N SER A 132 14.72 9.27 -9.33
CA SER A 132 14.22 10.61 -8.96
C SER A 132 13.04 10.56 -7.97
N VAL A 133 12.17 9.56 -8.10
CA VAL A 133 11.07 9.33 -7.15
C VAL A 133 11.48 8.41 -6.00
N GLY A 134 12.73 7.93 -6.01
CA GLY A 134 13.36 7.08 -5.00
C GLY A 134 12.67 5.72 -4.79
N LEU A 135 12.14 5.13 -5.87
CA LEU A 135 11.68 3.75 -5.89
C LEU A 135 12.84 2.76 -5.90
N VAL A 136 14.00 3.18 -6.41
CA VAL A 136 15.22 2.37 -6.48
C VAL A 136 16.38 3.08 -5.78
N ALA A 137 17.14 2.33 -4.99
CA ALA A 137 18.42 2.74 -4.42
C ALA A 137 19.42 1.59 -4.66
N ASP A 138 20.60 1.91 -5.19
CA ASP A 138 21.65 0.92 -5.51
C ASP A 138 21.16 -0.27 -6.35
N GLY A 139 20.26 -0.03 -7.29
CA GLY A 139 19.68 -1.06 -8.16
C GLY A 139 18.73 -2.04 -7.44
N ARG A 140 18.28 -1.69 -6.24
CA ARG A 140 17.29 -2.46 -5.48
C ARG A 140 16.03 -1.63 -5.26
N LEU A 141 14.88 -2.29 -5.34
CA LEU A 141 13.61 -1.67 -4.98
C LEU A 141 13.65 -1.26 -3.50
N VAL A 142 13.21 -0.03 -3.22
CA VAL A 142 13.15 0.51 -1.87
C VAL A 142 11.81 0.14 -1.24
N GLY A 143 11.86 -0.56 -0.10
CA GLY A 143 10.67 -0.90 0.67
C GLY A 143 10.20 0.30 1.46
N ARG A 144 9.39 1.17 0.84
CA ARG A 144 8.74 2.24 1.58
C ARG A 144 7.53 1.65 2.30
N GLY A 145 7.66 1.48 3.60
CA GLY A 145 6.53 1.20 4.50
C GLY A 145 5.58 2.39 4.56
N GLN A 146 4.75 2.44 5.60
CA GLN A 146 3.86 3.60 5.76
C GLN A 146 4.67 4.90 5.95
N PRO A 147 4.24 6.01 5.33
CA PRO A 147 4.88 7.30 5.52
C PRO A 147 4.76 7.76 6.97
N THR A 148 5.73 8.54 7.45
CA THR A 148 5.62 9.17 8.76
C THR A 148 4.59 10.31 8.75
N ILE A 149 3.97 10.55 9.90
CA ILE A 149 3.06 11.68 10.11
C ILE A 149 3.90 12.93 10.37
N VAL A 150 3.79 13.93 9.50
CA VAL A 150 4.55 15.19 9.62
C VAL A 150 3.77 16.29 10.31
N ALA A 151 2.43 16.22 10.32
CA ALA A 151 1.60 17.14 11.07
C ALA A 151 0.25 16.50 11.44
N CYS A 152 -0.34 16.94 12.54
CA CYS A 152 -1.73 16.68 12.89
C CYS A 152 -2.44 18.01 13.11
N LYS A 153 -3.50 18.27 12.35
CA LYS A 153 -4.22 19.56 12.35
C LYS A 153 -5.25 19.63 13.47
N ALA A 154 -5.97 18.54 13.68
CA ALA A 154 -7.04 18.46 14.66
C ALA A 154 -7.21 17.02 15.13
N VAL A 155 -7.62 16.87 16.38
CA VAL A 155 -8.02 15.59 16.96
C VAL A 155 -9.37 15.80 17.63
N ARG A 156 -10.34 14.95 17.30
CA ARG A 156 -11.70 15.02 17.85
C ARG A 156 -12.14 13.68 18.38
N ALA A 157 -12.98 13.70 19.42
CA ALA A 157 -13.67 12.50 19.86
C ALA A 157 -14.55 11.97 18.72
N PHE A 158 -14.44 10.68 18.42
CA PHE A 158 -15.21 10.05 17.34
C PHE A 158 -16.33 9.17 17.91
N MET A 159 -15.96 8.24 18.80
CA MET A 159 -16.90 7.43 19.57
C MET A 159 -16.23 6.96 20.87
N THR A 160 -16.98 6.33 21.78
CA THR A 160 -16.42 5.86 23.05
C THR A 160 -15.18 4.99 22.84
N GLY A 161 -14.04 5.42 23.39
CA GLY A 161 -12.75 4.74 23.26
C GLY A 161 -12.01 4.98 21.94
N TYR A 162 -12.46 5.93 21.12
CA TYR A 162 -11.82 6.27 19.84
C TYR A 162 -11.82 7.78 19.56
N ALA A 163 -10.72 8.25 18.98
CA ALA A 163 -10.58 9.60 18.44
C ALA A 163 -10.24 9.55 16.94
N GLU A 164 -10.59 10.60 16.22
CA GLU A 164 -10.21 10.80 14.83
C GLU A 164 -9.21 11.96 14.75
N ALA A 165 -8.07 11.72 14.11
CA ALA A 165 -6.98 12.67 13.92
C ALA A 165 -6.84 13.03 12.44
N GLU A 166 -6.91 14.33 12.12
CA GLU A 166 -6.66 14.84 10.78
C GLU A 166 -5.14 15.01 10.60
N ILE A 167 -4.51 14.16 9.78
CA ILE A 167 -3.07 14.06 9.64
C ILE A 167 -2.57 14.41 8.24
N LEU A 168 -1.32 14.88 8.18
CA LEU A 168 -0.53 15.06 6.96
C LEU A 168 0.64 14.07 7.02
N LEU A 169 0.80 13.29 5.96
CA LEU A 169 1.87 12.31 5.78
C LEU A 169 3.08 12.94 5.05
N GLU A 170 4.26 12.34 5.21
CA GLU A 170 5.51 12.81 4.57
C GLU A 170 5.44 12.86 3.03
N ASP A 171 4.57 12.04 2.43
CA ASP A 171 4.32 11.99 1.00
C ASP A 171 3.29 13.04 0.52
N GLY A 172 2.82 13.90 1.43
CA GLY A 172 1.90 14.99 1.16
C GLY A 172 0.41 14.62 1.25
N ARG A 173 0.06 13.34 1.45
CA ARG A 173 -1.34 12.93 1.60
C ARG A 173 -1.95 13.49 2.89
N GLN A 174 -3.17 14.05 2.77
CA GLN A 174 -3.99 14.47 3.89
C GLN A 174 -5.13 13.47 4.09
N THR A 175 -5.31 13.01 5.32
CA THR A 175 -6.26 11.93 5.63
C THR A 175 -6.66 11.95 7.11
N ALA A 176 -7.67 11.16 7.47
CA ALA A 176 -8.10 10.94 8.84
C ALA A 176 -7.55 9.59 9.34
N LEU A 177 -7.06 9.57 10.57
CA LEU A 177 -6.63 8.37 11.28
C LEU A 177 -7.54 8.13 12.48
N VAL A 178 -8.14 6.94 12.56
CA VAL A 178 -8.91 6.52 13.73
C VAL A 178 -7.98 5.85 14.72
N VAL A 179 -8.03 6.31 15.97
CA VAL A 179 -7.10 5.94 17.03
C VAL A 179 -7.88 5.43 18.22
N ARG A 180 -7.48 4.29 18.78
CA ARG A 180 -8.06 3.79 20.02
C ARG A 180 -7.49 4.55 21.21
N THR A 181 -8.35 5.01 22.12
CA THR A 181 -7.97 5.81 23.29
C THR A 181 -8.61 5.27 24.57
N PRO A 182 -8.00 5.47 25.75
CA PRO A 182 -8.59 5.11 27.04
C PRO A 182 -9.64 6.13 27.52
N GLY A 183 -10.20 6.96 26.63
CA GLY A 183 -11.20 7.97 26.95
C GLY A 183 -10.69 9.42 26.97
N ALA A 184 -9.39 9.63 26.78
CA ALA A 184 -8.80 10.95 26.53
C ALA A 184 -8.64 11.20 25.02
N VAL A 185 -8.75 12.46 24.60
CA VAL A 185 -8.43 12.89 23.23
C VAL A 185 -6.91 13.13 23.17
N PRO A 186 -6.16 12.44 22.28
CA PRO A 186 -4.72 12.64 22.17
C PRO A 186 -4.37 14.08 21.75
N ASP A 187 -3.25 14.59 22.24
CA ASP A 187 -2.69 15.85 21.74
C ASP A 187 -2.24 15.68 20.27
N PRO A 188 -2.55 16.63 19.36
CA PRO A 188 -2.07 16.59 17.97
C PRO A 188 -0.56 16.34 17.82
N VAL A 189 0.26 16.88 18.73
CA VAL A 189 1.73 16.72 18.69
C VAL A 189 2.15 15.27 18.90
N TRP A 190 1.35 14.46 19.61
CA TRP A 190 1.64 13.04 19.82
C TRP A 190 1.73 12.25 18.51
N PHE A 191 1.05 12.67 17.45
CA PHE A 191 1.09 11.96 16.16
C PHE A 191 2.38 12.20 15.38
N VAL A 192 3.00 13.36 15.56
CA VAL A 192 4.12 13.80 14.72
C VAL A 192 5.33 12.88 14.91
N GLY A 193 5.91 12.44 13.80
CA GLY A 193 7.06 11.53 13.73
C GLY A 193 6.74 10.04 13.82
N ARG A 194 5.46 9.67 14.04
CA ARG A 194 5.02 8.26 14.07
C ARG A 194 4.53 7.79 12.72
N ARG A 195 4.57 6.49 12.47
CA ARG A 195 3.81 5.85 11.39
C ARG A 195 2.35 5.66 11.83
N PRO A 196 1.38 5.67 10.91
CA PRO A 196 -0.02 5.39 11.26
C PRO A 196 -0.22 4.10 12.08
N ALA A 197 0.47 3.02 11.73
CA ALA A 197 0.44 1.75 12.48
C ALA A 197 0.94 1.87 13.93
N GLU A 198 1.85 2.81 14.21
CA GLU A 198 2.35 3.08 15.57
C GLU A 198 1.39 3.97 16.37
N ALA A 199 0.50 4.67 15.68
CA ALA A 199 -0.46 5.61 16.25
C ALA A 199 -1.87 4.99 16.43
N GLU A 200 -2.06 3.70 16.15
CA GLU A 200 -3.36 3.01 16.29
C GLU A 200 -3.90 3.00 17.74
N VAL A 201 -3.01 3.06 18.73
CA VAL A 201 -3.36 2.97 20.16
C VAL A 201 -2.66 4.06 20.96
N TYR A 202 -3.46 4.99 21.49
CA TYR A 202 -2.98 6.03 22.41
C TYR A 202 -2.87 5.47 23.84
N PRO A 203 -1.70 5.60 24.51
CA PRO A 203 -1.47 4.97 25.82
C PRO A 203 -2.20 5.63 27.00
N GLY A 204 -2.64 6.89 26.89
CA GLY A 204 -3.24 7.66 28.00
C GLY A 204 -2.27 8.65 28.61
#